data_AF-A0A9E3EFA0-F1
#
_entry.id   AF-A0A9E3EFA0-F1
#
_cell.length_a   1.000
_cell.length_b   1.000
_cell.length_c   1.000
_cell.angle_alpha   90.00
_cell.angle_beta   90.00
_cell.angle_gamma   90.00
#
_symmetry.space_group_name_H-M   'P 1'
#
loop_
_entity.id
_entity.type
_entity.pdbx_description
1 polymer ?
#
loop_
_entity_poly.entity_id
_entity_poly.type
_entity_poly.pdbx_seq_one_letter_code
_entity_poly.pdbx_strand_id
1 'polypeptide(L)'
;ELSRLGRSLMEVMSILHTLMEKRVLVYTAKERYELGNNINSKVLALAFSLSAEIERSMISSRITEALARRKSEGKRLGRPKGSLTRKTKLSGKEEIIREYLGKGIPHSVIAKLLDVNRLTLRHFIASRKLLN
;
A
#
# COMPACT_ATOMS: atom_id res chain seq x y z
N GLU A 1 18.78 -7.78 22.47
CA GLU A 1 18.37 -6.36 22.40
C GLU A 1 17.04 -6.31 21.68
N LEU A 2 16.07 -5.62 22.25
CA LEU A 2 14.68 -5.66 21.80
C LEU A 2 14.48 -5.03 20.41
N SER A 3 15.32 -4.06 20.05
CA SER A 3 15.32 -3.37 18.75
C SER A 3 15.57 -4.28 17.54
N ARG A 4 15.99 -5.54 17.75
CA ARG A 4 16.17 -6.53 16.67
C ARG A 4 14.89 -7.24 16.26
N LEU A 5 13.80 -7.08 17.00
CA LEU A 5 12.52 -7.75 16.70
C LEU A 5 11.75 -7.09 15.54
N GLY A 6 12.05 -5.84 15.21
CA GLY A 6 11.31 -5.10 14.19
C GLY A 6 12.04 -3.83 13.76
N ARG A 7 11.60 -3.26 12.64
CA ARG A 7 12.18 -2.06 12.02
C ARG A 7 11.58 -0.77 12.57
N SER A 8 10.49 -0.89 13.33
CA SER A 8 9.86 0.21 14.06
C SER A 8 9.50 -0.24 15.46
N LEU A 9 9.45 0.71 16.40
CA LEU A 9 9.01 0.45 17.77
C LEU A 9 7.62 -0.22 17.79
N MET A 10 6.71 0.24 16.94
CA MET A 10 5.37 -0.30 16.79
C MET A 10 5.34 -1.77 16.33
N GLU A 11 6.21 -2.14 15.39
CA GLU A 11 6.34 -3.53 14.94
C GLU A 11 6.85 -4.43 16.06
N VAL A 12 7.87 -3.96 16.79
CA VAL A 12 8.39 -4.65 17.98
C VAL A 12 7.27 -4.85 19.01
N MET A 13 6.47 -3.83 19.30
CA MET A 13 5.38 -3.93 20.29
C MET A 13 4.26 -4.89 19.87
N SER A 14 3.88 -4.88 18.58
CA SER A 14 2.89 -5.80 18.03
C SER A 14 3.33 -7.27 18.17
N ILE A 15 4.61 -7.52 17.90
CA ILE A 15 5.22 -8.85 18.03
C ILE A 15 5.21 -9.28 19.51
N LEU A 16 5.62 -8.41 20.43
CA LEU A 16 5.64 -8.73 21.86
C LEU A 16 4.23 -9.02 22.41
N HIS A 17 3.21 -8.25 22.01
CA HIS A 17 1.82 -8.51 22.39
C HIS A 17 1.37 -9.90 21.93
N THR A 18 1.62 -10.25 20.67
CA THR A 18 1.26 -11.56 20.10
C THR A 18 1.95 -12.71 20.84
N LEU A 19 3.22 -12.52 21.24
CA LEU A 19 3.98 -13.51 21.99
C LEU A 19 3.42 -13.68 23.41
N MET A 20 3.00 -12.60 24.07
CA MET A 20 2.33 -12.66 25.36
C MET A 20 0.99 -13.40 25.33
N GLU A 21 0.13 -13.13 24.34
CA GLU A 21 -1.15 -13.85 24.19
C GLU A 21 -0.94 -15.35 24.00
N LYS A 22 0.12 -15.73 23.28
CA LYS A 22 0.53 -17.12 23.06
C LYS A 22 1.29 -17.72 24.25
N ARG A 23 1.42 -17.01 25.37
CA ARG A 23 2.15 -17.42 26.58
C ARG A 23 3.62 -17.77 26.31
N VAL A 24 4.24 -17.09 25.34
CA VAL A 24 5.66 -17.22 25.02
C VAL A 24 6.46 -16.27 25.91
N LEU A 25 7.49 -16.80 26.57
CA LEU A 25 8.43 -16.01 27.37
C LEU A 25 9.49 -15.38 26.46
N VAL A 26 9.71 -14.08 26.60
CA VAL A 26 10.72 -13.35 25.83
C VAL A 26 11.82 -12.84 26.77
N TYR A 27 13.06 -13.24 26.50
CA TYR A 27 14.25 -12.81 27.22
C TYR A 27 15.16 -11.99 26.31
N THR A 28 15.60 -10.81 26.75
CA THR A 28 16.62 -10.04 26.03
C THR A 28 17.99 -10.13 26.72
N ALA A 29 19.00 -10.60 25.99
CA ALA A 29 20.36 -10.76 26.55
C ALA A 29 21.06 -9.45 26.94
N LYS A 30 20.64 -8.32 26.34
CA LYS A 30 21.30 -7.01 26.52
C LYS A 30 20.67 -6.19 27.64
N GLU A 31 19.33 -6.10 27.66
CA GLU A 31 18.61 -5.31 28.68
C GLU A 31 18.23 -6.17 29.91
N ARG A 32 18.49 -7.48 29.89
CA ARG A 32 17.98 -8.46 30.87
C ARG A 32 16.48 -8.33 31.08
N TYR A 33 15.77 -7.96 30.01
CA TYR A 33 14.32 -7.77 30.04
C TYR A 33 13.63 -9.12 29.92
N GLU A 34 12.68 -9.38 30.82
CA GLU A 34 11.81 -10.56 30.80
C GLU A 34 10.37 -10.10 30.56
N LEU A 35 9.81 -10.49 29.41
CA LEU A 35 8.38 -10.38 29.16
C LEU A 35 7.74 -11.72 29.52
N GLY A 36 7.14 -11.77 30.71
CA GLY A 36 6.51 -12.96 31.28
C GLY A 36 5.03 -12.75 31.62
N ASN A 37 4.50 -13.60 32.50
CA ASN A 37 3.08 -13.61 32.90
C ASN A 37 2.78 -12.76 34.16
N ASN A 38 3.65 -11.79 34.46
CA ASN A 38 3.60 -10.90 35.60
C ASN A 38 2.73 -9.65 35.30
N ILE A 39 2.08 -9.09 36.32
CA ILE A 39 1.17 -7.93 36.19
C ILE A 39 1.86 -6.75 35.51
N ASN A 40 3.14 -6.52 35.82
CA ASN A 40 3.95 -5.46 35.22
C ASN A 40 4.08 -5.63 33.69
N SER A 41 4.26 -6.85 33.18
CA SER A 41 4.33 -7.12 31.74
C SER A 41 2.99 -6.86 31.05
N LYS A 42 1.86 -7.15 31.71
CA LYS A 42 0.51 -6.88 31.17
C LYS A 42 0.18 -5.39 31.11
N VAL A 43 0.51 -4.64 32.16
CA VAL A 43 0.34 -3.17 32.18
C VAL A 43 1.20 -2.50 31.11
N LEU A 44 2.45 -2.95 30.98
CA LEU A 44 3.37 -2.41 29.99
C LEU A 44 2.92 -2.72 28.56
N ALA A 45 2.44 -3.93 28.28
CA ALA A 45 1.84 -4.27 26.98
C ALA A 45 0.59 -3.45 26.65
N LEU A 46 -0.26 -3.17 27.64
CA LEU A 46 -1.43 -2.31 27.47
C LEU A 46 -1.02 -0.86 27.16
N ALA A 47 -0.10 -0.28 27.94
CA ALA A 47 0.40 1.06 27.71
C ALA A 47 1.04 1.21 26.32
N PHE A 48 1.78 0.19 25.88
CA PHE A 48 2.36 0.18 24.53
C PHE A 48 1.31 0.03 23.44
N SER A 49 0.29 -0.80 23.62
CA SER A 49 -0.79 -0.96 22.65
C SER A 49 -1.57 0.34 22.46
N LEU A 50 -1.89 1.03 23.56
CA LEU A 50 -2.55 2.33 23.54
C LEU A 50 -1.67 3.42 22.91
N SER A 51 -0.39 3.47 23.28
CA SER A 51 0.56 4.44 22.70
C SER A 51 0.69 4.26 21.18
N ALA A 52 0.75 3.00 20.73
CA ALA A 52 0.75 2.63 19.32
C ALA A 52 -0.51 3.15 18.59
N GLU A 53 -1.69 2.91 19.16
CA GLU A 53 -2.94 3.36 18.56
C GLU A 53 -3.02 4.89 18.45
N ILE A 54 -2.63 5.60 19.53
CA ILE A 54 -2.60 7.06 19.56
C ILE A 54 -1.65 7.61 18.50
N GLU A 55 -0.44 7.05 18.36
CA GLU A 55 0.52 7.50 17.35
C GLU A 55 -0.02 7.34 15.92
N ARG A 56 -0.60 6.17 15.60
CA ARG A 56 -1.25 5.95 14.30
C ARG A 56 -2.37 6.96 14.04
N SER A 57 -3.19 7.23 15.05
CA SER A 57 -4.27 8.20 14.97
C SER A 57 -3.73 9.61 14.73
N MET A 58 -2.67 10.02 15.46
CA MET A 58 -2.02 11.33 15.27
C MET A 58 -1.40 11.49 13.88
N ILE A 59 -0.74 10.45 13.35
CA ILE A 59 -0.19 10.47 11.99
C ILE A 59 -1.32 10.62 10.96
N SER A 60 -2.39 9.83 11.12
CA SER A 60 -3.56 9.90 10.25
C SER A 60 -4.22 11.29 10.26
N SER A 61 -4.44 11.86 11.45
CA SER A 61 -5.01 13.20 11.61
C SER A 61 -4.15 14.25 10.92
N ARG A 62 -2.83 14.24 11.16
CA ARG A 62 -1.88 15.17 10.55
C ARG A 62 -1.92 15.11 9.02
N ILE A 63 -1.92 13.91 8.44
CA ILE A 63 -1.98 13.75 6.97
C ILE A 63 -3.32 14.23 6.44
N THR A 64 -4.42 13.88 7.12
CA THR A 64 -5.78 14.26 6.71
C THR A 64 -5.97 15.77 6.72
N GLU A 65 -5.52 16.44 7.79
CA GLU A 65 -5.53 17.91 7.91
C GLU A 65 -4.67 18.57 6.83
N ALA A 66 -3.46 18.05 6.57
CA ALA A 66 -2.59 18.57 5.53
C ALA A 66 -3.21 18.43 4.13
N LEU A 67 -3.89 17.31 3.85
CA LEU A 67 -4.61 17.09 2.60
C LEU A 67 -5.84 18.01 2.48
N ALA A 68 -6.61 18.15 3.55
CA ALA A 68 -7.76 19.05 3.60
C ALA A 68 -7.34 20.50 3.33
N ARG A 69 -6.26 20.96 3.97
CA ARG A 69 -5.67 22.28 3.73
C ARG A 69 -5.22 22.44 2.27
N ARG A 70 -4.51 21.46 1.71
CA ARG A 70 -4.09 21.55 0.29
C ARG A 70 -5.28 21.61 -0.66
N LYS A 71 -6.36 20.87 -0.35
CA LYS A 71 -7.60 20.91 -1.13
C LYS A 71 -8.29 22.27 -1.02
N SER A 72 -8.33 22.89 0.17
CA SER A 72 -8.89 24.24 0.36
C SER A 72 -8.06 25.34 -0.30
N GLU A 73 -6.74 25.17 -0.38
CA GLU A 73 -5.83 26.02 -1.19
C GLU A 73 -6.03 25.82 -2.71
N GLY A 74 -7.00 25.00 -3.14
CA GLY A 74 -7.31 24.76 -4.54
C GLY A 74 -6.35 23.78 -5.24
N LYS A 75 -5.39 23.17 -4.52
CA LYS A 75 -4.49 22.18 -5.11
C LYS A 75 -5.25 20.89 -5.41
N ARG A 76 -5.13 20.40 -6.65
CA ARG A 76 -5.70 19.11 -7.06
C ARG A 76 -4.91 17.97 -6.42
N LEU A 77 -5.59 17.16 -5.63
CA LEU A 77 -5.04 15.93 -5.06
C LEU A 77 -5.19 14.77 -6.05
N GLY A 78 -4.25 13.82 -6.01
CA GLY A 78 -4.27 12.64 -6.87
C GLY A 78 -3.78 12.93 -8.30
N ARG A 79 -4.14 12.03 -9.21
CA ARG A 79 -3.68 12.07 -10.60
C ARG A 79 -4.34 13.22 -11.37
N PRO A 80 -3.59 14.06 -12.10
CA PRO A 80 -4.17 15.15 -12.89
C PRO A 80 -5.15 14.63 -13.96
N LYS A 81 -6.28 15.32 -14.11
CA LYS A 81 -7.29 14.98 -15.13
C LYS A 81 -6.66 15.02 -16.53
N GLY A 82 -6.90 13.98 -17.32
CA GLY A 82 -6.35 13.85 -18.68
C GLY A 82 -4.89 13.42 -18.75
N SER A 83 -4.18 13.29 -17.63
CA SER A 83 -2.80 12.80 -17.65
C SER A 83 -2.75 11.33 -18.07
N LEU A 84 -2.06 11.04 -19.17
CA LEU A 84 -1.78 9.69 -19.62
C LEU A 84 -0.45 9.20 -19.03
N THR A 85 -0.36 7.91 -18.73
CA THR A 85 0.90 7.34 -18.25
C THR A 85 1.83 7.22 -19.44
N ARG A 86 3.05 7.78 -19.35
CA ARG A 86 4.06 7.69 -20.43
C ARG A 86 4.33 6.25 -20.86
N LYS A 87 4.50 5.35 -19.89
CA LYS A 87 4.72 3.91 -20.12
C LYS A 87 3.59 3.10 -19.49
N THR A 88 2.88 2.33 -20.29
CA THR A 88 1.85 1.38 -19.84
C THR A 88 2.29 -0.04 -20.15
N LYS A 89 1.56 -1.05 -19.65
CA LYS A 89 1.77 -2.46 -20.02
C LYS A 89 1.69 -2.72 -21.54
N LEU A 90 1.00 -1.85 -22.27
CA LEU A 90 0.79 -1.97 -23.71
C LEU A 90 1.76 -1.12 -24.54
N SER A 91 2.59 -0.29 -23.90
CA SER A 91 3.62 0.48 -24.61
C SER A 91 4.62 -0.46 -25.28
N GLY A 92 4.86 -0.29 -26.59
CA GLY A 92 5.68 -1.18 -27.41
C GLY A 92 4.91 -2.31 -28.10
N LYS A 93 3.60 -2.44 -27.85
CA LYS A 93 2.72 -3.44 -28.50
C LYS A 93 1.75 -2.81 -29.50
N GLU A 94 2.01 -1.58 -29.93
CA GLU A 94 1.10 -0.80 -30.79
C GLU A 94 0.89 -1.49 -32.14
N GLU A 95 1.95 -2.05 -32.73
CA GLU A 95 1.88 -2.73 -34.03
C GLU A 95 1.03 -4.00 -33.97
N ILE A 96 1.27 -4.83 -32.95
CA ILE A 96 0.50 -6.07 -32.73
C ILE A 96 -0.99 -5.74 -32.51
N ILE A 97 -1.28 -4.66 -31.77
CA ILE A 97 -2.65 -4.21 -31.56
C ILE A 97 -3.28 -3.75 -32.89
N ARG A 98 -2.56 -3.00 -33.74
CA ARG A 98 -3.07 -2.62 -35.07
C ARG A 98 -3.35 -3.84 -35.95
N GLU A 99 -2.45 -4.82 -35.95
CA GLU A 99 -2.62 -6.07 -36.71
C GLU A 99 -3.89 -6.82 -36.27
N TYR A 100 -4.09 -6.98 -34.95
CA TYR A 100 -5.29 -7.64 -34.42
C TYR A 100 -6.58 -6.87 -34.72
N LEU A 101 -6.53 -5.53 -34.70
CA LEU A 101 -7.65 -4.69 -35.10
C LEU A 101 -7.96 -4.84 -36.61
N GLY A 102 -6.93 -4.87 -37.45
CA GLY A 102 -7.08 -5.08 -38.91
C GLY A 102 -7.65 -6.46 -39.26
N LYS A 103 -7.35 -7.48 -38.45
CA LYS A 103 -7.94 -8.81 -38.53
C LYS A 103 -9.38 -8.90 -38.01
N GLY A 104 -9.97 -7.79 -37.54
CA GLY A 104 -11.33 -7.75 -37.00
C GLY A 104 -11.48 -8.47 -35.64
N ILE A 105 -10.39 -8.71 -34.92
CA ILE A 105 -10.44 -9.42 -33.64
C ILE A 105 -11.14 -8.52 -32.59
N PRO A 106 -12.16 -9.03 -31.87
CA PRO A 106 -12.86 -8.24 -30.86
C PRO A 106 -11.92 -7.73 -29.76
N HIS A 107 -12.13 -6.50 -29.30
CA HIS A 107 -11.32 -5.87 -28.24
C HIS A 107 -11.25 -6.70 -26.94
N SER A 108 -12.29 -7.47 -26.61
CA SER A 108 -12.30 -8.37 -25.46
C SER A 108 -11.28 -9.50 -25.59
N VAL A 109 -11.10 -10.05 -26.79
CA VAL A 109 -10.15 -11.12 -27.09
C VAL A 109 -8.73 -10.57 -27.06
N ILE A 110 -8.49 -9.42 -27.69
CA ILE A 110 -7.18 -8.74 -27.67
C ILE A 110 -6.76 -8.41 -26.23
N ALA A 111 -7.69 -7.91 -25.41
CA ALA A 111 -7.41 -7.58 -24.01
C ALA A 111 -7.02 -8.81 -23.19
N LYS A 112 -7.69 -9.95 -23.41
CA LYS A 112 -7.32 -11.23 -22.78
C LYS A 112 -5.95 -11.73 -23.25
N LEU A 113 -5.66 -11.69 -24.56
CA LEU A 113 -4.37 -12.09 -25.13
C LEU A 113 -3.21 -11.25 -24.58
N LEU A 114 -3.44 -9.97 -24.31
CA LEU A 114 -2.43 -9.04 -23.80
C LEU A 114 -2.42 -8.92 -22.27
N ASP A 115 -3.21 -9.73 -21.56
CA ASP A 115 -3.36 -9.74 -20.10
C ASP A 115 -3.65 -8.35 -19.50
N VAL A 116 -4.65 -7.67 -20.08
CA VAL A 116 -5.11 -6.36 -19.63
C VAL A 116 -6.63 -6.30 -19.53
N ASN A 117 -7.13 -5.39 -18.70
CA ASN A 117 -8.56 -5.10 -18.70
C ASN A 117 -8.99 -4.51 -20.06
N ARG A 118 -10.16 -4.92 -20.55
CA ARG A 118 -10.77 -4.40 -21.81
C ARG A 118 -10.80 -2.88 -21.85
N LEU A 119 -11.07 -2.20 -20.72
CA LEU A 119 -11.05 -0.74 -20.61
C LEU A 119 -9.66 -0.16 -20.81
N THR A 120 -8.63 -0.81 -20.27
CA THR A 120 -7.23 -0.40 -20.46
C THR A 120 -6.85 -0.45 -21.93
N LEU A 121 -7.20 -1.53 -22.64
CA LEU A 121 -6.99 -1.64 -24.07
C LEU A 121 -7.77 -0.56 -24.84
N ARG A 122 -9.05 -0.36 -24.54
CA ARG A 122 -9.89 0.64 -25.22
C ARG A 122 -9.36 2.06 -25.02
N HIS A 123 -8.97 2.42 -23.80
CA HIS A 123 -8.36 3.74 -23.52
C HIS A 123 -7.01 3.89 -24.24
N PHE A 124 -6.23 2.83 -24.31
CA PHE A 124 -4.95 2.83 -25.00
C PHE A 124 -5.13 3.07 -26.51
N ILE A 125 -6.04 2.33 -27.15
CA ILE A 125 -6.40 2.50 -28.57
C ILE A 125 -6.88 3.93 -28.84
N ALA A 126 -7.80 4.45 -28.03
CA ALA A 126 -8.35 5.80 -28.20
C ALA A 126 -7.28 6.89 -27.97
N SER A 127 -6.45 6.76 -26.93
CA SER A 127 -5.43 7.75 -26.59
C SER A 127 -4.30 7.85 -27.62
N ARG A 128 -4.03 6.77 -28.37
CA ARG A 128 -2.96 6.68 -29.38
C ARG A 128 -3.47 6.62 -30.81
N LYS A 129 -4.78 6.78 -31.00
CA LYS A 129 -5.45 6.78 -32.30
C LYS A 129 -5.03 5.57 -33.16
N LEU A 130 -5.13 4.38 -32.59
CA LEU A 130 -4.76 3.13 -33.26
C LEU A 130 -5.87 2.56 -34.16
N LEU A 131 -6.99 3.26 -34.26
CA LEU A 131 -8.05 3.03 -35.24
C LEU A 131 -7.92 4.12 -36.31
N ASN A 132 -7.88 3.71 -37.57
CA ASN A 132 -8.11 4.61 -38.70
C ASN A 132 -9.61 4.83 -38.88
#